data_AF-A0A8K0QXD2-F1
#
_entry.id   AF-A0A8K0QXD2-F1
#
_cell.length_a   1.000
_cell.length_b   1.000
_cell.length_c   1.000
_cell.angle_alpha   90.00
_cell.angle_beta   90.00
_cell.angle_gamma   90.00
#
_symmetry.space_group_name_H-M   'P 1'
#
loop_
_entity.id
_entity.type
_entity.pdbx_description
1 polymer ?
#
loop_
_entity_poly.entity_id
_entity_poly.type
_entity_poly.pdbx_seq_one_letter_code
_entity_poly.pdbx_strand_id
1 'polypeptide(L)'
;MVFFRNKKKFERAQIHQQRTQDELDELKRQHDYDEEQRKKTQSRQQEEWRKEKARQEEERQKMQHQMMLEREDNRRREEERQRAEVERQRAAEESRLRAQENEERKRRIIQEKQIADRKLEEEKRLRIKQASSETLRDLRELIRDRYELDVKIWGLRGARKPDHPIVQKKMVKSDAVMEEILHMVSLWGDNSDNNWNPVEWEKVNIIRTKLEDGGHRVWANDPPWADNER
;
A
#
# COMPACT_ATOMS: atom_id res chain seq x y z
N MET A 1 -0.23 -130.88 -55.27
CA MET A 1 0.37 -129.61 -54.78
C MET A 1 -0.75 -128.65 -54.37
N VAL A 2 -1.06 -128.48 -53.07
CA VAL A 2 -2.16 -127.57 -52.63
C VAL A 2 -1.81 -126.73 -51.39
N PHE A 3 -1.16 -127.33 -50.38
CA PHE A 3 -0.90 -126.68 -49.07
C PHE A 3 -0.16 -125.32 -49.13
N PHE A 4 0.72 -125.10 -50.11
CA PHE A 4 1.47 -123.84 -50.25
C PHE A 4 0.60 -122.60 -50.54
N ARG A 5 -0.67 -122.75 -50.96
CA ARG A 5 -1.57 -121.59 -51.18
C ARG A 5 -2.21 -121.06 -49.90
N ASN A 6 -2.33 -121.86 -48.84
CA ASN A 6 -2.97 -121.41 -47.58
C ASN A 6 -1.99 -120.69 -46.63
N LYS A 7 -0.72 -121.11 -46.55
CA LYS A 7 0.28 -120.37 -45.74
C LYS A 7 0.36 -118.90 -46.15
N LYS A 8 0.37 -118.65 -47.47
CA LYS A 8 0.38 -117.31 -48.07
C LYS A 8 -0.92 -116.50 -47.90
N LYS A 9 -2.02 -117.12 -47.44
CA LYS A 9 -3.22 -116.42 -46.95
C LYS A 9 -3.10 -116.07 -45.47
N PHE A 10 -2.61 -116.99 -44.64
CA PHE A 10 -2.39 -116.76 -43.21
C PHE A 10 -1.35 -115.65 -42.97
N GLU A 11 -0.21 -115.71 -43.65
CA GLU A 11 0.82 -114.65 -43.62
C GLU A 11 0.24 -113.28 -44.02
N ARG A 12 -0.65 -113.23 -45.02
CA ARG A 12 -1.34 -111.99 -45.41
C ARG A 12 -2.34 -111.50 -44.37
N ALA A 13 -3.08 -112.40 -43.72
CA ALA A 13 -4.00 -112.05 -42.64
C ALA A 13 -3.25 -111.53 -41.41
N GLN A 14 -2.12 -112.15 -41.05
CA GLN A 14 -1.25 -111.71 -39.96
C GLN A 14 -0.60 -110.35 -40.26
N ILE A 15 -0.12 -110.12 -41.48
CA ILE A 15 0.38 -108.80 -41.92
C ILE A 15 -0.73 -107.74 -41.91
N HIS A 16 -1.97 -108.10 -42.29
CA HIS A 16 -3.10 -107.18 -42.21
C HIS A 16 -3.50 -106.87 -40.77
N GLN A 17 -3.54 -107.87 -39.89
CA GLN A 17 -3.86 -107.69 -38.47
C GLN A 17 -2.81 -106.83 -37.78
N GLN A 18 -1.53 -107.04 -38.11
CA GLN A 18 -0.44 -106.22 -37.60
C GLN A 18 -0.53 -104.77 -38.11
N ARG A 19 -0.80 -104.55 -39.40
CA ARG A 19 -1.08 -103.19 -39.92
C ARG A 19 -2.22 -102.49 -39.20
N THR A 20 -3.36 -103.17 -38.98
CA THR A 20 -4.47 -102.57 -38.25
C THR A 20 -4.14 -102.31 -36.77
N GLN A 21 -3.20 -103.04 -36.17
CA GLN A 21 -2.69 -102.78 -34.83
C GLN A 21 -1.73 -101.58 -34.81
N ASP A 22 -0.81 -101.52 -35.77
CA ASP A 22 0.12 -100.41 -35.97
C ASP A 22 -0.65 -99.10 -36.25
N GLU A 23 -1.68 -99.14 -37.11
CA GLU A 23 -2.62 -98.04 -37.39
C GLU A 23 -3.38 -97.60 -36.14
N LEU A 24 -3.89 -98.54 -35.33
CA LEU A 24 -4.58 -98.22 -34.07
C LEU A 24 -3.64 -97.61 -33.02
N ASP A 25 -2.39 -98.06 -32.94
CA ASP A 25 -1.41 -97.53 -31.99
C ASP A 25 -0.77 -96.22 -32.48
N GLU A 26 -0.71 -95.97 -33.79
CA GLU A 26 -0.41 -94.66 -34.37
C GLU A 26 -1.54 -93.64 -34.11
N LEU A 27 -2.81 -94.03 -34.30
CA LEU A 27 -3.97 -93.20 -33.96
C LEU A 27 -4.03 -92.86 -32.46
N LYS A 28 -3.66 -93.79 -31.56
CA LYS A 28 -3.51 -93.50 -30.12
C LYS A 28 -2.41 -92.47 -29.86
N ARG A 29 -1.21 -92.66 -30.43
CA ARG A 29 -0.11 -91.69 -30.27
C ARG A 29 -0.49 -90.31 -30.79
N GLN A 30 -1.24 -90.23 -31.90
CA GLN A 30 -1.75 -88.97 -32.41
C GLN A 30 -2.80 -88.34 -31.49
N HIS A 31 -3.75 -89.13 -30.97
CA HIS A 31 -4.72 -88.66 -29.97
C HIS A 31 -4.05 -88.15 -28.70
N ASP A 32 -3.11 -88.91 -28.14
CA ASP A 32 -2.40 -88.58 -26.90
C ASP A 32 -1.52 -87.33 -27.08
N TYR A 33 -0.89 -87.18 -28.24
CA TYR A 33 -0.17 -85.96 -28.63
C TYR A 33 -1.10 -84.75 -28.76
N ASP A 34 -2.26 -84.90 -29.41
CA ASP A 34 -3.25 -83.83 -29.53
C ASP A 34 -3.86 -83.46 -28.16
N GLU A 35 -4.06 -84.43 -27.27
CA GLU A 35 -4.52 -84.19 -25.90
C GLU A 35 -3.43 -83.50 -25.06
N GLU A 36 -2.14 -83.84 -25.24
CA GLU A 36 -1.02 -83.10 -24.65
C GLU A 36 -0.97 -81.67 -25.17
N GLN A 37 -1.10 -81.44 -26.49
CA GLN A 37 -1.14 -80.07 -27.05
C GLN A 37 -2.36 -79.28 -26.54
N ARG A 38 -3.52 -79.91 -26.35
CA ARG A 38 -4.70 -79.27 -25.73
C ARG A 38 -4.46 -78.91 -24.27
N LYS A 39 -3.90 -79.81 -23.46
CA LYS A 39 -3.52 -79.52 -22.06
C LYS A 39 -2.48 -78.40 -21.98
N LYS A 40 -1.51 -78.40 -22.88
CA LYS A 40 -0.42 -77.41 -22.97
C LYS A 40 -0.90 -76.03 -23.41
N THR A 41 -1.82 -75.96 -24.37
CA THR A 41 -2.45 -74.69 -24.79
C THR A 41 -3.41 -74.16 -23.73
N GLN A 42 -4.24 -75.02 -23.11
CA GLN A 42 -5.12 -74.64 -22.00
C GLN A 42 -4.31 -74.15 -20.78
N SER A 43 -3.21 -74.83 -20.44
CA SER A 43 -2.30 -74.42 -19.36
C SER A 43 -1.68 -73.05 -19.63
N ARG A 44 -1.19 -72.80 -20.85
CA ARG A 44 -0.70 -71.47 -21.27
C ARG A 44 -1.77 -70.39 -21.16
N GLN A 45 -2.98 -70.65 -21.66
CA GLN A 45 -4.10 -69.71 -21.55
C GLN A 45 -4.47 -69.39 -20.09
N GLN A 46 -4.44 -70.39 -19.20
CA GLN A 46 -4.64 -70.17 -17.77
C GLN A 46 -3.50 -69.36 -17.12
N GLU A 47 -2.25 -69.58 -17.53
CA GLU A 47 -1.09 -68.83 -17.04
C GLU A 47 -1.10 -67.37 -17.54
N GLU A 48 -1.42 -67.14 -18.82
CA GLU A 48 -1.60 -65.83 -19.42
C GLU A 48 -2.76 -65.06 -18.76
N TRP A 49 -3.91 -65.70 -18.55
CA TRP A 49 -5.03 -65.11 -17.83
C TRP A 49 -4.69 -64.75 -16.38
N ARG A 50 -3.90 -65.57 -15.68
CA ARG A 50 -3.41 -65.27 -14.32
C ARG A 50 -2.42 -64.09 -14.32
N LYS A 51 -1.49 -64.03 -15.27
CA LYS A 51 -0.57 -62.89 -15.44
C LYS A 51 -1.33 -61.60 -15.75
N GLU A 52 -2.34 -61.67 -16.62
CA GLU A 52 -3.17 -60.53 -16.97
C GLU A 52 -4.00 -60.03 -15.77
N LYS A 53 -4.63 -60.95 -15.03
CA LYS A 53 -5.28 -60.64 -13.75
C LYS A 53 -4.34 -59.94 -12.76
N ALA A 54 -3.12 -60.45 -12.61
CA ALA A 54 -2.13 -59.87 -11.70
C ALA A 54 -1.70 -58.47 -12.13
N ARG A 55 -1.46 -58.22 -13.43
CA ARG A 55 -1.14 -56.88 -13.96
C ARG A 55 -2.28 -55.88 -13.68
N GLN A 56 -3.52 -56.26 -13.99
CA GLN A 56 -4.68 -55.41 -13.75
C GLN A 56 -4.91 -55.10 -12.26
N GLU A 57 -4.54 -56.01 -11.36
CA GLU A 57 -4.59 -55.78 -9.92
C GLU A 57 -3.44 -54.86 -9.45
N GLU A 58 -2.21 -55.07 -9.92
CA GLU A 58 -1.06 -54.21 -9.63
C GLU A 58 -1.29 -52.77 -10.12
N GLU A 59 -1.86 -52.59 -11.32
CA GLU A 59 -2.24 -51.28 -11.86
C GLU A 59 -3.33 -50.61 -11.01
N ARG A 60 -4.33 -51.35 -10.54
CA ARG A 60 -5.37 -50.82 -9.62
C ARG A 60 -4.77 -50.40 -8.28
N GLN A 61 -3.85 -51.19 -7.71
CA GLN A 61 -3.17 -50.87 -6.46
C GLN A 61 -2.29 -49.62 -6.63
N LYS A 62 -1.53 -49.50 -7.74
CA LYS A 62 -0.75 -48.30 -8.08
C LYS A 62 -1.65 -47.06 -8.24
N MET A 63 -2.76 -47.18 -8.96
CA MET A 63 -3.73 -46.08 -9.15
C MET A 63 -4.37 -45.65 -7.84
N GLN A 64 -4.77 -46.58 -6.98
CA GLN A 64 -5.29 -46.28 -5.64
C GLN A 64 -4.24 -45.59 -4.75
N HIS A 65 -3.00 -46.06 -4.76
CA HIS A 65 -1.90 -45.44 -4.03
C HIS A 65 -1.61 -44.01 -4.52
N GLN A 66 -1.56 -43.80 -5.85
CA GLN A 66 -1.38 -42.50 -6.46
C GLN A 66 -2.52 -41.52 -6.09
N MET A 67 -3.78 -41.95 -6.14
CA MET A 67 -4.92 -41.14 -5.70
C MET A 67 -4.86 -40.79 -4.20
N MET A 68 -4.33 -41.68 -3.34
CA MET A 68 -4.13 -41.34 -1.92
C MET A 68 -3.01 -40.30 -1.72
N LEU A 69 -1.89 -40.42 -2.43
CA LEU A 69 -0.80 -39.44 -2.38
C LEU A 69 -1.26 -38.07 -2.88
N GLU A 70 -1.98 -38.01 -4.01
CA GLU A 70 -2.55 -36.79 -4.56
C GLU A 70 -3.59 -36.16 -3.61
N ARG A 71 -4.43 -36.98 -2.96
CA ARG A 71 -5.39 -36.49 -1.96
C ARG A 71 -4.71 -35.94 -0.71
N GLU A 72 -3.58 -36.52 -0.28
CA GLU A 72 -2.82 -35.99 0.85
C GLU A 72 -2.07 -34.70 0.48
N ASP A 73 -1.42 -34.63 -0.67
CA ASP A 73 -0.74 -33.41 -1.15
C ASP A 73 -1.75 -32.26 -1.31
N ASN A 74 -2.90 -32.50 -1.93
CA ASN A 74 -3.97 -31.50 -2.00
C ASN A 74 -4.50 -31.08 -0.62
N ARG A 75 -4.56 -31.98 0.38
CA ARG A 75 -4.90 -31.61 1.77
C ARG A 75 -3.83 -30.72 2.39
N ARG A 76 -2.54 -31.06 2.23
CA ARG A 76 -1.41 -30.27 2.76
C ARG A 76 -1.38 -28.87 2.16
N ARG A 77 -1.57 -28.74 0.84
CA ARG A 77 -1.68 -27.44 0.14
C ARG A 77 -2.87 -26.62 0.61
N GLU A 78 -3.99 -27.27 0.93
CA GLU A 78 -5.18 -26.58 1.46
C GLU A 78 -4.96 -26.07 2.90
N GLU A 79 -4.37 -26.89 3.76
CA GLU A 79 -3.95 -26.46 5.10
C GLU A 79 -2.92 -25.30 5.04
N GLU A 80 -1.98 -25.33 4.10
CA GLU A 80 -1.00 -24.26 3.88
C GLU A 80 -1.67 -22.96 3.40
N ARG A 81 -2.59 -23.04 2.42
CA ARG A 81 -3.39 -21.89 1.97
C ARG A 81 -4.17 -21.25 3.12
N GLN A 82 -4.81 -22.06 3.95
CA GLN A 82 -5.59 -21.56 5.10
C GLN A 82 -4.70 -20.90 6.16
N ARG A 83 -3.51 -21.44 6.44
CA ARG A 83 -2.53 -20.81 7.35
C ARG A 83 -2.03 -19.48 6.80
N ALA A 84 -1.63 -19.43 5.53
CA ALA A 84 -1.14 -18.22 4.87
C ALA A 84 -2.21 -17.12 4.80
N GLU A 85 -3.48 -17.49 4.63
CA GLU A 85 -4.60 -16.53 4.63
C GLU A 85 -4.89 -15.97 6.04
N VAL A 86 -4.87 -16.81 7.08
CA VAL A 86 -4.98 -16.35 8.48
C VAL A 86 -3.80 -15.45 8.87
N GLU A 87 -2.59 -15.74 8.40
CA GLU A 87 -1.41 -14.90 8.63
C GLU A 87 -1.54 -13.54 7.92
N ARG A 88 -1.99 -13.52 6.66
CA ARG A 88 -2.28 -12.28 5.91
C ARG A 88 -3.35 -11.43 6.60
N GLN A 89 -4.41 -12.04 7.11
CA GLN A 89 -5.47 -11.33 7.81
C GLN A 89 -4.96 -10.69 9.11
N ARG A 90 -4.14 -11.41 9.89
CA ARG A 90 -3.47 -10.85 11.09
C ARG A 90 -2.52 -9.71 10.75
N ALA A 91 -1.69 -9.86 9.71
CA ALA A 91 -0.77 -8.81 9.28
C ALA A 91 -1.51 -7.57 8.76
N ALA A 92 -2.65 -7.75 8.08
CA ALA A 92 -3.51 -6.66 7.62
C ALA A 92 -4.21 -5.94 8.79
N GLU A 93 -4.68 -6.69 9.80
CA GLU A 93 -5.27 -6.13 11.02
C GLU A 93 -4.23 -5.34 11.83
N GLU A 94 -3.05 -5.91 12.06
CA GLU A 94 -1.94 -5.22 12.74
C GLU A 94 -1.52 -3.94 11.98
N SER A 95 -1.43 -4.01 10.65
CA SER A 95 -1.13 -2.84 9.81
C SER A 95 -2.19 -1.73 9.95
N ARG A 96 -3.47 -2.09 10.06
CA ARG A 96 -4.57 -1.13 10.28
C ARG A 96 -4.54 -0.52 11.67
N LEU A 97 -4.26 -1.29 12.71
CA LEU A 97 -4.10 -0.78 14.08
C LEU A 97 -2.92 0.20 14.16
N ARG A 98 -1.74 -0.19 13.65
CA ARG A 98 -0.56 0.68 13.56
C ARG A 98 -0.83 1.96 12.74
N ALA A 99 -1.67 1.89 11.70
CA ALA A 99 -2.08 3.08 10.94
C ALA A 99 -2.96 4.03 11.77
N GLN A 100 -3.94 3.50 12.51
CA GLN A 100 -4.81 4.27 13.41
C GLN A 100 -4.02 4.96 14.53
N GLU A 101 -3.11 4.23 15.19
CA GLU A 101 -2.21 4.81 16.22
C GLU A 101 -1.37 5.96 15.67
N ASN A 102 -0.83 5.81 14.46
CA ASN A 102 -0.04 6.85 13.80
C ASN A 102 -0.89 8.07 13.37
N GLU A 103 -2.16 7.87 12.98
CA GLU A 103 -3.08 8.98 12.75
C GLU A 103 -3.44 9.71 14.04
N GLU A 104 -3.77 8.99 15.12
CA GLU A 104 -4.04 9.61 16.42
C GLU A 104 -2.83 10.39 16.92
N ARG A 105 -1.63 9.82 16.84
CA ARG A 105 -0.39 10.51 17.23
C ARG A 105 -0.18 11.80 16.43
N LYS A 106 -0.42 11.79 15.11
CA LYS A 106 -0.37 13.00 14.28
C LYS A 106 -1.42 14.03 14.71
N ARG A 107 -2.66 13.62 14.97
CA ARG A 107 -3.75 14.51 15.44
C ARG A 107 -3.40 15.16 16.78
N ARG A 108 -2.86 14.39 17.74
CA ARG A 108 -2.41 14.90 19.05
C ARG A 108 -1.29 15.95 18.89
N ILE A 109 -0.26 15.66 18.08
CA ILE A 109 0.84 16.61 17.81
C ILE A 109 0.34 17.91 17.15
N ILE A 110 -0.63 17.82 16.22
CA ILE A 110 -1.22 19.02 15.58
C ILE A 110 -2.02 19.84 16.61
N GLN A 111 -2.81 19.20 17.48
CA GLN A 111 -3.56 19.88 18.54
C GLN A 111 -2.63 20.52 19.58
N GLU A 112 -1.61 19.81 20.03
CA GLU A 112 -0.60 20.32 20.96
C GLU A 112 0.12 21.55 20.38
N LYS A 113 0.53 21.49 19.11
CA LYS A 113 1.10 22.66 18.41
C LYS A 113 0.10 23.81 18.34
N GLN A 114 -1.16 23.58 17.96
CA GLN A 114 -2.17 24.63 17.90
C GLN A 114 -2.44 25.28 19.27
N ILE A 115 -2.32 24.53 20.37
CA ILE A 115 -2.44 25.06 21.73
C ILE A 115 -1.19 25.87 22.11
N ALA A 116 0.01 25.42 21.73
CA ALA A 116 1.25 26.16 21.96
C ALA A 116 1.30 27.47 21.14
N ASP A 117 0.97 27.41 19.85
CA ASP A 117 0.90 28.58 18.96
C ASP A 117 -0.11 29.62 19.48
N ARG A 118 -1.29 29.19 19.98
CA ARG A 118 -2.27 30.08 20.63
C ARG A 118 -1.75 30.71 21.91
N LYS A 119 -1.15 29.93 22.81
CA LYS A 119 -0.59 30.46 24.07
C LYS A 119 0.52 31.48 23.83
N LEU A 120 1.39 31.22 22.85
CA LEU A 120 2.44 32.16 22.46
C LEU A 120 1.85 33.47 21.92
N GLU A 121 0.77 33.39 21.14
CA GLU A 121 0.08 34.54 20.59
C GLU A 121 -0.71 35.33 21.66
N GLU A 122 -1.32 34.64 22.62
CA GLU A 122 -1.91 35.23 23.83
C GLU A 122 -0.84 35.94 24.68
N GLU A 123 0.33 35.33 24.88
CA GLU A 123 1.45 35.94 25.63
C GLU A 123 1.98 37.20 24.93
N LYS A 124 2.20 37.18 23.61
CA LYS A 124 2.55 38.38 22.84
C LYS A 124 1.52 39.49 23.01
N ARG A 125 0.22 39.16 22.89
CA ARG A 125 -0.87 40.13 23.05
C ARG A 125 -0.89 40.73 24.45
N LEU A 126 -0.59 39.95 25.48
CA LEU A 126 -0.42 40.47 26.85
C LEU A 126 0.82 41.36 27.00
N ARG A 127 1.97 40.99 26.45
CA ARG A 127 3.19 41.84 26.43
C ARG A 127 2.94 43.18 25.73
N ILE A 128 2.22 43.16 24.60
CA ILE A 128 1.82 44.37 23.87
C ILE A 128 0.83 45.18 24.71
N LYS A 129 -0.24 44.57 25.26
CA LYS A 129 -1.25 45.23 26.10
C LYS A 129 -0.66 45.92 27.34
N GLN A 130 0.34 45.30 27.95
CA GLN A 130 1.09 45.84 29.09
C GLN A 130 2.18 46.86 28.68
N ALA A 131 2.34 47.12 27.38
CA ALA A 131 3.35 48.00 26.80
C ALA A 131 4.75 47.79 27.41
N SER A 132 5.21 46.54 27.38
CA SER A 132 6.52 46.16 27.93
C SER A 132 7.65 47.03 27.36
N SER A 133 8.77 47.14 28.07
CA SER A 133 9.94 47.90 27.60
C SER A 133 10.54 47.37 26.29
N GLU A 134 10.24 46.13 25.94
CA GLU A 134 10.45 45.50 24.63
C GLU A 134 9.46 46.08 23.60
N THR A 135 8.14 45.99 23.85
CA THR A 135 7.07 46.59 23.02
C THR A 135 7.31 48.08 22.71
N LEU A 136 7.73 48.87 23.71
CA LEU A 136 8.01 50.30 23.56
C LEU A 136 9.30 50.59 22.77
N ARG A 137 10.26 49.66 22.75
CA ARG A 137 11.41 49.71 21.84
C ARG A 137 10.96 49.39 20.42
N ASP A 138 10.23 48.30 20.23
CA ASP A 138 9.83 47.82 18.91
C ASP A 138 8.96 48.86 18.18
N LEU A 139 7.99 49.46 18.89
CA LEU A 139 7.20 50.59 18.39
C LEU A 139 8.09 51.79 17.99
N ARG A 140 9.16 52.08 18.72
CA ARG A 140 10.10 53.17 18.39
C ARG A 140 10.90 52.88 17.12
N GLU A 141 11.26 51.63 16.88
CA GLU A 141 11.94 51.23 15.65
C GLU A 141 10.96 51.22 14.46
N LEU A 142 9.71 50.76 14.62
CA LEU A 142 8.67 50.90 13.59
C LEU A 142 8.42 52.37 13.20
N ILE A 143 8.38 53.28 14.18
CA ILE A 143 8.24 54.74 13.92
C ILE A 143 9.45 55.28 13.12
N ARG A 144 10.67 54.78 13.39
CA ARG A 144 11.87 55.13 12.61
C ARG A 144 11.81 54.58 11.19
N ASP A 145 11.44 53.32 11.02
CA ASP A 145 11.32 52.68 9.70
C ASP A 145 10.24 53.35 8.84
N ARG A 146 9.08 53.68 9.43
CA ARG A 146 8.04 54.50 8.78
C ARG A 146 8.57 55.87 8.35
N TYR A 147 9.28 56.58 9.24
CA TYR A 147 9.85 57.89 8.90
C TYR A 147 10.93 57.79 7.81
N GLU A 148 11.79 56.77 7.87
CA GLU A 148 12.85 56.55 6.89
C GLU A 148 12.28 56.17 5.51
N LEU A 149 11.22 55.37 5.47
CA LEU A 149 10.44 55.08 4.27
C LEU A 149 9.75 56.35 3.74
N ASP A 150 9.10 57.14 4.59
CA ASP A 150 8.39 58.36 4.17
C ASP A 150 9.34 59.43 3.60
N VAL A 151 10.53 59.60 4.20
CA VAL A 151 11.61 60.45 3.64
C VAL A 151 12.10 59.89 2.30
N LYS A 152 12.30 58.56 2.19
CA LYS A 152 12.68 57.91 0.92
C LYS A 152 11.60 58.00 -0.16
N ILE A 153 10.31 58.10 0.21
CA ILE A 153 9.19 58.27 -0.73
C ILE A 153 9.06 59.75 -1.14
N TRP A 154 9.14 60.69 -0.19
CA TRP A 154 9.07 62.13 -0.53
C TRP A 154 10.29 62.59 -1.35
N GLY A 155 11.48 62.03 -1.12
CA GLY A 155 12.66 62.21 -1.97
C GLY A 155 12.52 61.64 -3.39
N LEU A 156 11.44 60.92 -3.67
CA LEU A 156 11.05 60.40 -4.99
C LEU A 156 9.76 61.06 -5.52
N ARG A 157 9.33 62.20 -4.94
CA ARG A 157 8.35 63.08 -5.60
C ARG A 157 8.87 63.52 -6.97
N GLY A 158 8.00 63.48 -7.98
CA GLY A 158 8.41 63.72 -9.38
C GLY A 158 9.17 62.58 -10.06
N ALA A 159 9.24 61.38 -9.46
CA ALA A 159 9.70 60.17 -10.14
C ALA A 159 8.94 59.93 -11.46
N ARG A 160 9.64 59.46 -12.50
CA ARG A 160 9.05 59.24 -13.83
C ARG A 160 8.19 57.98 -13.81
N LYS A 161 7.23 57.87 -14.74
CA LYS A 161 6.31 56.72 -14.82
C LYS A 161 6.99 55.34 -14.81
N PRO A 162 8.20 55.11 -15.40
CA PRO A 162 8.93 53.85 -15.25
C PRO A 162 9.40 53.53 -13.82
N ASP A 163 9.63 54.54 -12.98
CA ASP A 163 10.14 54.39 -11.61
C ASP A 163 9.01 54.19 -10.59
N HIS A 164 7.76 54.51 -10.96
CA HIS A 164 6.58 54.41 -10.09
C HIS A 164 6.44 53.05 -9.38
N PRO A 165 6.69 51.87 -10.00
CA PRO A 165 6.63 50.58 -9.31
C PRO A 165 7.68 50.40 -8.19
N ILE A 166 8.79 51.14 -8.22
CA ILE A 166 9.81 51.13 -7.16
C ILE A 166 9.34 51.97 -5.98
N VAL A 167 8.72 53.13 -6.26
CA VAL A 167 8.12 54.01 -5.25
C VAL A 167 6.91 53.34 -4.60
N GLN A 168 6.02 52.73 -5.38
CA GLN A 168 4.85 51.98 -4.90
C GLN A 168 5.23 50.85 -3.94
N LYS A 169 6.32 50.11 -4.20
CA LYS A 169 6.85 49.08 -3.29
C LYS A 169 7.38 49.65 -1.96
N LYS A 170 7.74 50.93 -1.89
CA LYS A 170 8.06 51.63 -0.63
C LYS A 170 6.79 52.11 0.06
N MET A 171 5.84 52.68 -0.69
CA MET A 171 4.55 53.16 -0.19
C MET A 171 3.78 52.05 0.53
N VAL A 172 3.59 50.90 -0.11
CA VAL A 172 2.91 49.72 0.48
C VAL A 172 3.61 49.24 1.76
N LYS A 173 4.95 49.33 1.82
CA LYS A 173 5.70 49.01 3.05
C LYS A 173 5.47 50.06 4.15
N SER A 174 5.49 51.35 3.80
CA SER A 174 5.27 52.42 4.78
C SER A 174 3.86 52.34 5.36
N ASP A 175 2.85 52.09 4.52
CA ASP A 175 1.46 51.99 4.95
C ASP A 175 1.25 50.73 5.81
N ALA A 176 1.83 49.57 5.47
CA ALA A 176 1.82 48.39 6.33
C ALA A 176 2.53 48.60 7.70
N VAL A 177 3.61 49.39 7.75
CA VAL A 177 4.25 49.76 9.04
C VAL A 177 3.37 50.71 9.85
N MET A 178 2.59 51.59 9.21
CA MET A 178 1.58 52.41 9.91
C MET A 178 0.44 51.56 10.47
N GLU A 179 -0.05 50.57 9.71
CA GLU A 179 -1.05 49.61 10.18
C GLU A 179 -0.56 48.83 11.42
N GLU A 180 0.71 48.40 11.45
CA GLU A 180 1.31 47.74 12.61
C GLU A 180 1.43 48.69 13.83
N ILE A 181 1.86 49.94 13.62
CA ILE A 181 1.92 50.99 14.65
C ILE A 181 0.53 51.23 15.27
N LEU A 182 -0.49 51.39 14.43
CA LEU A 182 -1.89 51.56 14.85
C LEU A 182 -2.38 50.32 15.58
N HIS A 183 -2.05 49.11 15.11
CA HIS A 183 -2.44 47.87 15.76
C HIS A 183 -1.84 47.75 17.16
N MET A 184 -0.54 48.00 17.33
CA MET A 184 0.11 47.98 18.65
C MET A 184 -0.53 48.98 19.64
N VAL A 185 -0.82 50.21 19.21
CA VAL A 185 -1.44 51.24 20.06
C VAL A 185 -2.92 50.97 20.35
N SER A 186 -3.63 50.27 19.45
CA SER A 186 -4.99 49.76 19.69
C SER A 186 -5.03 48.60 20.70
N LEU A 187 -3.97 47.79 20.78
CA LEU A 187 -3.84 46.68 21.72
C LEU A 187 -3.46 47.12 23.15
N TRP A 188 -2.97 48.34 23.33
CA TRP A 188 -2.81 48.98 24.65
C TRP A 188 -4.18 49.20 25.30
N GLY A 189 -4.69 48.19 26.00
CA GLY A 189 -6.06 48.20 26.51
C GLY A 189 -6.36 49.36 27.47
N ASP A 190 -7.65 49.59 27.71
CA ASP A 190 -8.16 50.55 28.68
C ASP A 190 -7.49 50.39 30.05
N ASN A 191 -7.36 51.49 30.80
CA ASN A 191 -6.80 51.43 32.16
C ASN A 191 -7.75 50.80 33.20
N SER A 192 -8.75 50.01 32.76
CA SER A 192 -9.57 49.13 33.61
C SER A 192 -8.73 48.18 34.44
N ASP A 193 -7.59 47.76 33.89
CA ASP A 193 -6.70 46.77 34.47
C ASP A 193 -5.70 47.38 35.46
N ASN A 194 -5.67 48.72 35.62
CA ASN A 194 -4.65 49.48 36.35
C ASN A 194 -3.20 49.21 35.90
N ASN A 195 -2.99 48.80 34.63
CA ASN A 195 -1.66 48.60 34.05
C ASN A 195 -0.85 49.91 33.95
N TRP A 196 -1.51 51.07 34.01
CA TRP A 196 -0.90 52.39 33.82
C TRP A 196 -1.13 53.31 35.02
N ASN A 197 -0.09 54.06 35.42
CA ASN A 197 -0.29 55.25 36.24
C ASN A 197 -1.18 56.25 35.47
N PRO A 198 -2.12 56.98 36.12
CA PRO A 198 -2.90 58.03 35.46
C PRO A 198 -2.07 59.03 34.63
N VAL A 199 -0.85 59.36 35.06
CA VAL A 199 0.08 60.27 34.34
C VAL A 199 0.72 59.63 33.10
N GLU A 200 0.74 58.30 33.03
CA GLU A 200 1.21 57.54 31.86
C GLU A 200 0.05 57.24 30.91
N TRP A 201 -1.12 56.91 31.45
CA TRP A 201 -2.35 56.76 30.68
C TRP A 201 -2.71 58.01 29.88
N GLU A 202 -2.55 59.19 30.47
CA GLU A 202 -2.75 60.47 29.76
C GLU A 202 -1.82 60.61 28.54
N LYS A 203 -0.55 60.17 28.64
CA LYS A 203 0.39 60.19 27.52
C LYS A 203 0.01 59.15 26.46
N VAL A 204 -0.47 57.98 26.88
CA VAL A 204 -1.00 56.93 25.98
C VAL A 204 -2.20 57.46 25.19
N ASN A 205 -3.15 58.13 25.84
CA ASN A 205 -4.29 58.77 25.18
C ASN A 205 -3.83 59.85 24.19
N ILE A 206 -2.91 60.74 24.59
CA ILE A 206 -2.35 61.77 23.70
C ILE A 206 -1.66 61.15 22.47
N ILE A 207 -1.01 59.99 22.60
CA ILE A 207 -0.41 59.26 21.46
C ILE A 207 -1.51 58.63 20.59
N ARG A 208 -2.48 57.94 21.20
CA ARG A 208 -3.61 57.30 20.51
C ARG A 208 -4.41 58.31 19.70
N THR A 209 -4.91 59.37 20.35
CA THR A 209 -5.68 60.44 19.70
C THR A 209 -4.91 61.07 18.55
N LYS A 210 -3.59 61.32 18.69
CA LYS A 210 -2.76 61.84 17.58
C LYS A 210 -2.52 60.88 16.42
N LEU A 211 -2.80 59.59 16.59
CA LEU A 211 -2.75 58.59 15.52
C LEU A 211 -4.13 58.37 14.89
N GLU A 212 -5.19 58.41 15.72
CA GLU A 212 -6.60 58.19 15.34
C GLU A 212 -7.28 59.41 14.72
N ASP A 213 -6.98 60.64 15.16
CA ASP A 213 -7.47 61.90 14.58
C ASP A 213 -7.04 62.12 13.11
N GLY A 214 -6.14 61.27 12.61
CA GLY A 214 -5.60 61.33 11.26
C GLY A 214 -4.44 62.31 11.11
N GLY A 215 -4.22 62.81 9.88
CA GLY A 215 -3.08 63.65 9.53
C GLY A 215 -1.78 62.90 9.21
N HIS A 216 -1.73 61.58 9.44
CA HIS A 216 -0.71 60.72 8.82
C HIS A 216 -1.06 60.47 7.33
N ARG A 217 -0.07 60.59 6.42
CA ARG A 217 -0.31 60.36 4.97
C ARG A 217 -0.35 58.86 4.67
N VAL A 218 -1.51 58.36 4.25
CA VAL A 218 -1.65 57.02 3.63
C VAL A 218 -1.24 57.13 2.16
N TRP A 219 -0.09 56.60 1.80
CA TRP A 219 0.49 56.81 0.47
C TRP A 219 -0.29 56.14 -0.65
N ALA A 220 -0.98 55.02 -0.37
CA ALA A 220 -1.87 54.37 -1.32
C ALA A 220 -2.97 55.32 -1.86
N ASN A 221 -3.39 56.30 -1.05
CA ASN A 221 -4.44 57.27 -1.39
C ASN A 221 -3.86 58.61 -1.91
N ASP A 222 -2.66 58.99 -1.46
CA ASP A 222 -2.03 60.28 -1.75
C ASP A 222 -0.57 60.10 -2.22
N PRO A 223 -0.36 59.60 -3.46
CA PRO A 223 0.94 59.20 -3.95
C PRO A 223 1.82 60.40 -4.37
N PRO A 224 3.16 60.30 -4.25
CA PRO A 224 4.10 61.42 -4.41
C PRO A 224 4.23 61.98 -5.86
N TRP A 225 3.43 61.50 -6.80
CA TRP A 225 3.32 62.04 -8.15
C TRP A 225 1.97 62.74 -8.42
N ALA A 226 0.94 62.54 -7.59
CA ALA A 226 -0.34 63.25 -7.72
C ALA A 226 -0.21 64.75 -7.40
N ASP A 227 0.76 65.12 -6.55
CA ASP A 227 1.15 66.51 -6.26
C ASP A 227 1.54 67.30 -7.53
N ASN A 228 1.91 66.63 -8.63
CA ASN A 228 2.37 67.24 -9.89
C ASN A 228 1.33 67.26 -11.03
N GLU A 229 0.14 66.69 -10.82
CA GLU A 229 -0.95 66.63 -11.82
C GLU A 229 -2.10 67.61 -11.46
N ARG A 230 -1.79 68.65 -10.67
CA ARG A 230 -2.69 69.74 -10.23
C ARG A 230 -2.08 71.11 -10.55
#